data_AF-A0A7V5BSN1-F1
#
_entry.id   AF-A0A7V5BSN1-F1
#
_cell.length_a   1.000
_cell.length_b   1.000
_cell.length_c   1.000
_cell.angle_alpha   90.00
_cell.angle_beta   90.00
_cell.angle_gamma   90.00
#
_symmetry.space_group_name_H-M   'P 1'
#
loop_
_entity.id
_entity.type
_entity.pdbx_description
1 polymer ?
#
loop_
_entity_poly.entity_id
_entity_poly.type
_entity_poly.pdbx_seq_one_letter_code
_entity_poly.pdbx_strand_id
1 'polypeptide(L)'
;MNDESLDQRVHASQPAWAIALERGVERVVEGFLRHWLALFNLLFLMYVGLPLLAPVLMEVGAERPAKVIYTIYRPACHQLPERSFFLFGEQLVYSREELPADGVANSDNIFVRRQYVGDPEKGYKVAICERDVAIYGSMFLMGLIFALVRGHLPKLKARYLLLFALPMAVDGFTQLVGLRESTWALRMVTGGLFGVGLVWFAYPYIEASIRKTLEQQYGKSP
;
A
#
# COMPACT_ATOMS: atom_id res chain seq x y z
N MET A 1 52.53 23.38 9.66
CA MET A 1 51.45 23.32 10.66
C MET A 1 50.32 22.56 9.98
N ASN A 2 50.17 21.26 10.28
CA ASN A 2 49.23 20.39 9.58
C ASN A 2 47.80 20.84 9.90
N ASP A 3 47.12 21.32 8.88
CA ASP A 3 45.69 21.62 8.90
C ASP A 3 44.92 20.32 8.66
N GLU A 4 44.99 19.40 9.63
CA GLU A 4 44.05 18.29 9.68
C GLU A 4 42.67 18.86 9.99
N SER A 5 41.70 18.59 9.11
CA SER A 5 40.34 19.04 9.30
C SER A 5 39.78 18.47 10.61
N LEU A 6 38.89 19.21 11.26
CA LEU A 6 38.21 18.80 12.50
C LEU A 6 37.60 17.37 12.39
N ASP A 7 37.10 17.00 11.21
CA ASP A 7 36.57 15.65 10.92
C ASP A 7 37.64 14.55 11.05
N GLN A 8 38.87 14.79 10.59
CA GLN A 8 39.97 13.83 10.71
C GLN A 8 40.37 13.59 12.18
N ARG A 9 40.34 14.64 13.00
CA ARG A 9 40.67 14.55 14.45
C ARG A 9 39.57 13.88 15.26
N VAL A 10 38.31 14.08 14.89
CA VAL A 10 37.18 13.40 15.52
C VAL A 10 37.20 11.91 15.19
N HIS A 11 37.51 11.50 13.95
CA HIS A 11 37.62 10.08 13.60
C HIS A 11 38.81 9.38 14.28
N ALA A 12 39.95 10.06 14.47
CA ALA A 12 41.14 9.50 15.12
C ALA A 12 40.97 9.21 16.63
N SER A 13 39.95 9.77 17.28
CA SER A 13 39.66 9.60 18.71
C SER A 13 38.45 8.71 19.01
N GLN A 14 37.82 8.14 17.98
CA GLN A 14 36.64 7.30 18.20
C GLN A 14 37.00 5.93 18.80
N PRO A 15 36.27 5.48 19.83
CA PRO A 15 36.46 4.15 20.38
C PRO A 15 36.07 3.09 19.34
N ALA A 16 36.71 1.93 19.38
CA ALA A 16 36.50 0.86 18.38
C ALA A 16 35.02 0.43 18.23
N TRP A 17 34.21 0.56 19.29
CA TRP A 17 32.78 0.28 19.23
C TRP A 17 32.01 1.29 18.36
N ALA A 18 32.42 2.55 18.32
CA ALA A 18 31.78 3.59 17.52
C ALA A 18 32.05 3.34 16.03
N ILE A 19 33.29 3.01 15.67
CA ILE A 19 33.69 2.62 14.30
C ILE A 19 32.98 1.31 13.86
N ALA A 20 32.77 0.38 14.80
CA ALA A 20 32.01 -0.85 14.51
C ALA A 20 30.52 -0.56 14.29
N LEU A 21 29.93 0.32 15.10
CA LEU A 21 28.54 0.76 14.96
C LEU A 21 28.32 1.49 13.64
N GLU A 22 29.20 2.44 13.29
CA GLU A 22 29.16 3.19 12.03
C GLU A 22 29.15 2.25 10.82
N ARG A 23 30.13 1.33 10.74
CA ARG A 23 30.16 0.30 9.67
C ARG A 23 28.95 -0.61 9.67
N GLY A 24 28.37 -0.90 10.84
CA GLY A 24 27.14 -1.66 10.97
C GLY A 24 25.95 -0.92 10.33
N VAL A 25 25.80 0.37 10.66
CA VAL A 25 24.75 1.24 10.10
C VAL A 25 24.93 1.39 8.59
N GLU A 26 26.15 1.64 8.11
CA GLU A 26 26.43 1.76 6.68
C GLU A 26 26.03 0.51 5.89
N ARG A 27 26.30 -0.69 6.40
CA ARG A 27 25.89 -1.95 5.75
C ARG A 27 24.38 -2.12 5.71
N VAL A 28 23.68 -1.72 6.77
CA VAL A 28 22.21 -1.76 6.84
C VAL A 28 21.62 -0.80 5.81
N VAL A 29 22.16 0.42 5.73
CA VAL A 29 21.73 1.42 4.75
C VAL A 29 22.02 0.95 3.32
N GLU A 30 23.23 0.45 3.04
CA GLU A 30 23.58 -0.10 1.73
C GLU A 30 22.65 -1.26 1.35
N GLY A 31 22.37 -2.17 2.29
CA GLY A 31 21.42 -3.27 2.09
C GLY A 31 20.01 -2.78 1.75
N PHE A 32 19.51 -1.79 2.49
CA PHE A 32 18.22 -1.16 2.20
C PHE A 32 18.20 -0.54 0.80
N LEU A 33 19.22 0.26 0.45
CA LEU A 33 19.32 0.91 -0.86
C LEU A 33 19.41 -0.10 -2.00
N ARG A 34 20.12 -1.22 -1.82
CA ARG A 34 20.22 -2.28 -2.83
C ARG A 34 18.92 -3.05 -3.03
N HIS A 35 18.18 -3.27 -1.96
CA HIS A 35 16.97 -4.09 -1.96
C HIS A 35 15.67 -3.28 -1.90
N TRP A 36 15.73 -1.96 -2.07
CA TRP A 36 14.60 -1.03 -1.90
C TRP A 36 13.35 -1.47 -2.66
N LEU A 37 13.52 -1.95 -3.90
CA LEU A 37 12.41 -2.38 -4.75
C LEU A 37 11.75 -3.66 -4.24
N ALA A 38 12.54 -4.62 -3.75
CA ALA A 38 12.03 -5.83 -3.14
C ALA A 38 11.31 -5.51 -1.82
N LEU A 39 11.86 -4.60 -1.02
CA LEU A 39 11.26 -4.13 0.23
C LEU A 39 9.92 -3.43 -0.04
N PHE A 40 9.83 -2.54 -1.02
CA PHE A 40 8.59 -1.84 -1.35
C PHE A 40 7.52 -2.79 -1.91
N ASN A 41 7.90 -3.73 -2.77
CA ASN A 41 6.98 -4.76 -3.24
C ASN A 41 6.50 -5.67 -2.10
N LEU A 42 7.38 -6.06 -1.18
CA LEU A 42 7.01 -6.83 0.01
C LEU A 42 6.03 -6.04 0.89
N LEU A 43 6.28 -4.75 1.10
CA LEU A 43 5.38 -3.87 1.86
C LEU A 43 4.00 -3.80 1.22
N PHE A 44 3.90 -3.59 -0.11
CA PHE A 44 2.60 -3.57 -0.79
C PHE A 44 1.91 -4.94 -0.79
N LEU A 45 2.67 -6.03 -0.99
CA LEU A 45 2.15 -7.39 -0.88
C LEU A 45 1.58 -7.66 0.51
N MET A 46 2.27 -7.28 1.57
CA MET A 46 1.75 -7.41 2.93
C MET A 46 0.52 -6.52 3.14
N TYR A 47 0.53 -5.29 2.62
CA TYR A 47 -0.55 -4.33 2.77
C TYR A 47 -1.86 -4.79 2.11
N VAL A 48 -1.78 -5.40 0.93
CA VAL A 48 -2.97 -5.93 0.22
C VAL A 48 -3.27 -7.38 0.59
N GLY A 49 -2.25 -8.18 0.89
CA GLY A 49 -2.36 -9.60 1.17
C GLY A 49 -2.92 -9.91 2.56
N LEU A 50 -2.55 -9.16 3.60
CA LEU A 50 -3.10 -9.38 4.93
C LEU A 50 -4.63 -9.15 4.96
N PRO A 51 -5.20 -8.08 4.38
CA PRO A 51 -6.65 -7.93 4.31
C PRO A 51 -7.37 -9.01 3.52
N LEU A 52 -6.75 -9.57 2.48
CA LEU A 52 -7.25 -10.72 1.72
C LEU A 52 -7.18 -12.02 2.54
N LEU A 53 -6.22 -12.14 3.46
CA LEU A 53 -6.11 -13.28 4.37
C LEU A 53 -7.19 -13.27 5.47
N ALA A 54 -7.72 -12.10 5.86
CA ALA A 54 -8.74 -11.98 6.90
C ALA A 54 -9.99 -12.87 6.65
N PRO A 55 -10.64 -12.83 5.48
CA PRO A 55 -11.77 -13.73 5.20
C PRO A 55 -11.38 -15.21 5.15
N VAL A 56 -10.15 -15.56 4.74
CA VAL A 56 -9.65 -16.95 4.79
C VAL A 56 -9.57 -17.44 6.24
N LEU A 57 -9.08 -16.58 7.13
CA LEU A 57 -9.01 -16.90 8.56
C LEU A 57 -10.40 -17.00 9.20
N MET A 58 -11.36 -16.20 8.76
CA MET A 58 -12.76 -16.35 9.18
C MET A 58 -13.34 -17.70 8.74
N GLU A 59 -13.13 -18.07 7.49
CA GLU A 59 -13.63 -19.33 6.91
C GLU A 59 -13.11 -20.57 7.63
N VAL A 60 -11.82 -20.61 7.98
CA VAL A 60 -11.22 -21.75 8.70
C VAL A 60 -11.46 -21.71 10.22
N GLY A 61 -12.30 -20.78 10.72
CA GLY A 61 -12.62 -20.63 12.13
C GLY A 61 -11.54 -19.94 12.99
N ALA A 62 -10.48 -19.42 12.38
CA ALA A 62 -9.42 -18.65 13.03
C ALA A 62 -9.86 -17.18 13.25
N GLU A 63 -10.97 -16.97 13.95
CA GLU A 63 -11.59 -15.64 14.08
C GLU A 63 -10.72 -14.60 14.79
N ARG A 64 -9.99 -14.99 15.84
CA ARG A 64 -9.16 -14.06 16.63
C ARG A 64 -8.09 -13.38 15.76
N PRO A 65 -7.23 -14.11 15.04
CA PRO A 65 -6.26 -13.47 14.15
C PRO A 65 -6.94 -12.71 13.00
N ALA A 66 -8.08 -13.16 12.47
CA ALA A 66 -8.84 -12.39 11.47
C ALA A 66 -9.28 -11.02 12.02
N LYS A 67 -9.85 -10.99 13.23
CA LYS A 67 -10.30 -9.77 13.93
C LYS A 67 -9.14 -8.81 14.24
N VAL A 68 -7.93 -9.33 14.46
CA VAL A 68 -6.72 -8.49 14.55
C VAL A 68 -6.46 -7.78 13.23
N ILE A 69 -6.50 -8.50 12.09
CA ILE A 69 -6.33 -7.90 10.77
C ILE A 69 -7.39 -6.83 10.51
N TYR A 70 -8.68 -7.15 10.74
CA TYR A 70 -9.73 -6.13 10.61
C TYR A 70 -9.40 -4.90 11.44
N THR A 71 -9.02 -5.07 12.71
CA THR A 71 -8.73 -3.96 13.64
C THR A 71 -7.58 -3.07 13.20
N ILE A 72 -6.44 -3.64 12.79
CA ILE A 72 -5.26 -2.84 12.41
C ILE A 72 -5.49 -2.03 11.13
N TYR A 73 -6.36 -2.48 10.22
CA TYR A 73 -6.69 -1.76 8.99
C TYR A 73 -7.81 -0.73 9.17
N ARG A 74 -8.52 -0.72 10.31
CA ARG A 74 -9.64 0.22 10.57
C ARG A 74 -9.29 1.71 10.50
N PRO A 75 -8.09 2.17 10.89
CA PRO A 75 -7.71 3.57 10.77
C PRO A 75 -7.45 4.00 9.32
N ALA A 76 -6.99 3.07 8.48
CA ALA A 76 -6.71 3.32 7.07
C ALA A 76 -7.96 3.19 6.20
N CYS A 77 -8.85 2.26 6.53
CA CYS A 77 -10.06 2.00 5.77
C CYS A 77 -11.30 1.86 6.67
N HIS A 78 -12.42 2.44 6.24
CA HIS A 78 -13.69 2.30 6.94
C HIS A 78 -14.21 0.85 6.95
N GLN A 79 -13.80 0.02 5.97
CA GLN A 79 -14.22 -1.38 5.82
C GLN A 79 -15.74 -1.52 5.73
N LEU A 80 -16.38 -0.65 4.95
CA LEU A 80 -17.81 -0.72 4.73
C LEU A 80 -18.16 -2.00 3.94
N PRO A 81 -19.11 -2.83 4.41
CA PRO A 81 -19.50 -4.08 3.74
C PRO A 81 -19.84 -3.90 2.27
N GLU A 82 -20.72 -2.96 1.92
CA GLU A 82 -21.16 -2.67 0.54
C GLU A 82 -20.10 -1.99 -0.34
N ARG A 83 -18.86 -1.90 0.17
CA ARG A 83 -17.69 -1.36 -0.55
C ARG A 83 -16.48 -2.29 -0.48
N SER A 84 -16.66 -3.52 0.00
CA SER A 84 -15.60 -4.50 0.20
C SER A 84 -15.97 -5.77 -0.54
N PHE A 85 -14.97 -6.46 -1.11
CA PHE A 85 -15.21 -7.78 -1.67
C PHE A 85 -15.52 -8.79 -0.58
N PHE A 86 -16.39 -9.75 -0.86
CA PHE A 86 -16.66 -10.91 -0.01
C PHE A 86 -16.04 -12.17 -0.63
N LEU A 87 -15.44 -13.01 0.20
CA LEU A 87 -14.93 -14.33 -0.18
C LEU A 87 -15.71 -15.41 0.58
N PHE A 88 -15.82 -16.60 -0.02
CA PHE A 88 -16.51 -17.76 0.58
C PHE A 88 -18.02 -17.59 0.76
N GLY A 89 -18.65 -16.74 -0.05
CA GLY A 89 -20.10 -16.55 -0.08
C GLY A 89 -20.68 -16.67 -1.48
N GLU A 90 -21.96 -16.36 -1.61
CA GLU A 90 -22.70 -16.42 -2.88
C GLU A 90 -22.19 -15.44 -3.94
N GLN A 91 -21.78 -14.24 -3.53
CA GLN A 91 -21.34 -13.17 -4.42
C GLN A 91 -20.05 -12.50 -3.92
N LEU A 92 -19.29 -11.92 -4.85
CA LEU A 92 -18.10 -11.13 -4.52
C LEU A 92 -18.41 -9.72 -4.03
N VAL A 93 -19.58 -9.18 -4.37
CA VAL A 93 -20.00 -7.81 -4.04
C VAL A 93 -21.48 -7.83 -3.72
N TYR A 94 -21.88 -7.11 -2.68
CA TYR A 94 -23.27 -6.92 -2.31
C TYR A 94 -23.61 -5.43 -2.26
N SER A 95 -24.79 -5.07 -2.74
CA SER A 95 -25.40 -3.78 -2.44
C SER A 95 -25.79 -3.70 -0.97
N ARG A 96 -26.04 -2.48 -0.49
CA ARG A 96 -26.43 -2.26 0.92
C ARG A 96 -27.74 -2.97 1.28
N GLU A 97 -28.66 -3.10 0.33
CA GLU A 97 -30.00 -3.68 0.53
C GLU A 97 -29.96 -5.21 0.63
N GLU A 98 -28.94 -5.85 0.06
CA GLU A 98 -28.76 -7.30 0.14
C GLU A 98 -28.15 -7.73 1.47
N LEU A 99 -27.49 -6.82 2.19
CA LEU A 99 -26.80 -7.10 3.45
C LEU A 99 -27.77 -7.11 4.64
N PRO A 100 -27.41 -7.72 5.78
CA PRO A 100 -28.34 -7.85 6.91
C PRO A 100 -28.99 -6.54 7.34
N ALA A 101 -30.31 -6.61 7.51
CA ALA A 101 -31.14 -5.50 7.98
C ALA A 101 -30.72 -5.03 9.38
N ASP A 102 -30.27 -5.96 10.22
CA ASP A 102 -29.70 -5.68 11.53
C ASP A 102 -28.27 -5.13 11.38
N GLY A 103 -28.14 -3.81 11.44
CA GLY A 103 -26.86 -3.11 11.52
C GLY A 103 -26.28 -2.60 10.20
N VAL A 104 -26.69 -3.10 9.03
CA VAL A 104 -26.16 -2.63 7.73
C VAL A 104 -27.23 -1.97 6.86
N ALA A 105 -28.23 -2.72 6.36
CA ALA A 105 -29.18 -2.17 5.39
C ALA A 105 -29.94 -0.95 5.95
N ASN A 106 -30.41 -1.05 7.19
CA ASN A 106 -31.25 -0.03 7.83
C ASN A 106 -30.47 1.07 8.60
N SER A 107 -29.14 1.07 8.57
CA SER A 107 -28.34 2.01 9.37
C SER A 107 -27.51 2.94 8.51
N ASP A 108 -27.70 4.25 8.62
CA ASP A 108 -26.82 5.23 7.97
C ASP A 108 -25.52 5.46 8.76
N ASN A 109 -25.42 4.91 9.97
CA ASN A 109 -24.24 5.05 10.80
C ASN A 109 -23.11 4.12 10.32
N ILE A 110 -22.07 4.71 9.74
CA ILE A 110 -20.85 4.04 9.26
C ILE A 110 -20.21 3.15 10.35
N PHE A 111 -20.25 3.59 11.62
CA PHE A 111 -19.66 2.82 12.72
C PHE A 111 -20.45 1.56 13.08
N VAL A 112 -21.75 1.53 12.80
CA VAL A 112 -22.58 0.33 12.98
C VAL A 112 -22.36 -0.60 11.78
N ARG A 113 -22.50 -0.07 10.55
CA ARG A 113 -22.34 -0.86 9.30
C ARG A 113 -21.01 -1.60 9.23
N ARG A 114 -19.91 -0.93 9.60
CA ARG A 114 -18.57 -1.53 9.52
C ARG A 114 -18.37 -2.74 10.45
N GLN A 115 -19.23 -2.94 11.45
CA GLN A 115 -19.14 -4.06 12.39
C GLN A 115 -19.48 -5.40 11.74
N TYR A 116 -20.32 -5.41 10.70
CA TYR A 116 -20.64 -6.62 9.97
C TYR A 116 -19.42 -7.10 9.19
N VAL A 117 -18.90 -8.27 9.55
CA VAL A 117 -17.72 -8.90 8.92
C VAL A 117 -18.14 -9.88 7.84
N GLY A 118 -19.25 -10.58 8.02
CA GLY A 118 -19.70 -11.65 7.16
C GLY A 118 -20.36 -12.78 7.93
N ASP A 119 -20.89 -13.76 7.21
CA ASP A 119 -21.59 -14.94 7.70
C ASP A 119 -21.47 -16.08 6.67
N PRO A 120 -21.88 -17.32 6.99
CA PRO A 120 -21.74 -18.45 6.07
C PRO A 120 -22.51 -18.34 4.76
N GLU A 121 -23.54 -17.50 4.66
CA GLU A 121 -24.31 -17.29 3.44
C GLU A 121 -23.58 -16.30 2.53
N LYS A 122 -23.22 -15.14 3.09
CA LYS A 122 -22.60 -14.04 2.32
C LYS A 122 -21.10 -14.13 2.20
N GLY A 123 -20.48 -15.04 2.95
CA GLY A 123 -19.05 -15.11 3.12
C GLY A 123 -18.52 -13.99 4.00
N TYR A 124 -17.21 -13.77 3.93
CA TYR A 124 -16.51 -12.80 4.77
C TYR A 124 -15.86 -11.71 3.94
N LYS A 125 -16.00 -10.45 4.37
CA LYS A 125 -15.46 -9.31 3.65
C LYS A 125 -13.94 -9.21 3.75
N VAL A 126 -13.27 -8.77 2.71
CA VAL A 126 -11.86 -8.33 2.75
C VAL A 126 -11.72 -7.17 3.75
N ALA A 127 -10.62 -7.13 4.52
CA ALA A 127 -10.43 -6.13 5.58
C ALA A 127 -10.06 -4.71 5.08
N ILE A 128 -10.31 -4.40 3.82
CA ILE A 128 -10.18 -3.08 3.18
C ILE A 128 -11.21 -2.98 2.04
N CYS A 129 -11.48 -1.77 1.57
CA CYS A 129 -12.47 -1.55 0.51
C CYS A 129 -11.91 -1.92 -0.88
N GLU A 130 -12.80 -2.09 -1.85
CA GLU A 130 -12.48 -2.37 -3.26
C GLU A 130 -11.48 -1.36 -3.83
N ARG A 131 -11.62 -0.07 -3.47
CA ARG A 131 -10.71 0.99 -3.93
C ARG A 131 -9.29 0.79 -3.38
N ASP A 132 -9.15 0.41 -2.11
CA ASP A 132 -7.84 0.17 -1.50
C ASP A 132 -7.20 -1.09 -2.08
N VAL A 133 -7.99 -2.16 -2.30
CA VAL A 133 -7.53 -3.36 -3.03
C VAL A 133 -6.95 -2.96 -4.38
N ALA A 134 -7.65 -2.09 -5.12
CA ALA A 134 -7.20 -1.63 -6.43
C ALA A 134 -5.93 -0.78 -6.38
N ILE A 135 -5.86 0.18 -5.45
CA ILE A 135 -4.67 1.05 -5.29
C ILE A 135 -3.47 0.20 -4.92
N TYR A 136 -3.50 -0.52 -3.80
CA TYR A 136 -2.32 -1.23 -3.31
C TYR A 136 -1.98 -2.46 -4.14
N GLY A 137 -3.00 -3.15 -4.69
CA GLY A 137 -2.80 -4.25 -5.63
C GLY A 137 -2.12 -3.79 -6.92
N SER A 138 -2.56 -2.68 -7.51
CA SER A 138 -1.91 -2.12 -8.70
C SER A 138 -0.51 -1.55 -8.40
N MET A 139 -0.27 -0.99 -7.21
CA MET A 139 1.07 -0.57 -6.81
C MET A 139 2.04 -1.76 -6.71
N PHE A 140 1.59 -2.87 -6.13
CA PHE A 140 2.36 -4.11 -6.10
C PHE A 140 2.65 -4.63 -7.52
N LEU A 141 1.63 -4.76 -8.36
CA LEU A 141 1.80 -5.24 -9.75
C LEU A 141 2.70 -4.31 -10.58
N MET A 142 2.52 -3.00 -10.48
CA MET A 142 3.36 -2.02 -11.17
C MET A 142 4.79 -2.04 -10.63
N GLY A 143 4.99 -2.34 -9.35
CA GLY A 143 6.31 -2.54 -8.77
C GLY A 143 7.02 -3.78 -9.32
N LEU A 144 6.30 -4.88 -9.56
CA LEU A 144 6.82 -6.05 -10.26
C LEU A 144 7.15 -5.73 -11.73
N ILE A 145 6.26 -5.04 -12.43
CA ILE A 145 6.50 -4.59 -13.81
C ILE A 145 7.74 -3.71 -13.85
N PHE A 146 7.87 -2.73 -12.94
CA PHE A 146 9.04 -1.88 -12.85
C PHE A 146 10.33 -2.70 -12.64
N ALA A 147 10.32 -3.75 -11.82
CA ALA A 147 11.49 -4.62 -11.66
C ALA A 147 11.98 -5.21 -13.00
N LEU A 148 11.04 -5.55 -13.89
CA LEU A 148 11.34 -6.09 -15.22
C LEU A 148 11.80 -5.02 -16.20
N VAL A 149 11.29 -3.78 -16.09
CA VAL A 149 11.53 -2.71 -17.08
C VAL A 149 12.32 -1.50 -16.55
N ARG A 150 12.94 -1.60 -15.37
CA ARG A 150 13.57 -0.48 -14.63
C ARG A 150 14.56 0.37 -15.43
N GLY A 151 15.19 -0.19 -16.46
CA GLY A 151 16.11 0.53 -17.36
C GLY A 151 15.44 1.28 -18.51
N HIS A 152 14.18 0.99 -18.81
CA HIS A 152 13.46 1.48 -19.99
C HIS A 152 12.25 2.36 -19.63
N LEU A 153 11.80 2.34 -18.38
CA LEU A 153 10.63 3.10 -17.98
C LEU A 153 10.96 4.61 -17.85
N PRO A 154 10.32 5.49 -18.64
CA PRO A 154 10.62 6.92 -18.60
C PRO A 154 10.10 7.57 -17.31
N LYS A 155 10.78 8.64 -16.87
CA LYS A 155 10.34 9.46 -15.74
C LYS A 155 9.06 10.23 -16.11
N LEU A 156 7.98 9.93 -15.42
CA LEU A 156 6.71 10.63 -15.60
C LEU A 156 6.78 12.03 -14.99
N LYS A 157 6.44 13.08 -15.75
CA LYS A 157 6.32 14.44 -15.18
C LYS A 157 5.12 14.51 -14.24
N ALA A 158 5.23 15.25 -13.13
CA ALA A 158 4.17 15.36 -12.12
C ALA A 158 2.79 15.72 -12.69
N ARG A 159 2.72 16.55 -13.74
CA ARG A 159 1.45 16.89 -14.41
C ARG A 159 0.70 15.68 -14.98
N TYR A 160 1.41 14.62 -15.39
CA TYR A 160 0.78 13.42 -15.92
C TYR A 160 0.26 12.51 -14.81
N LEU A 161 0.74 12.65 -13.57
CA LEU A 161 0.11 12.00 -12.40
C LEU A 161 -1.34 12.47 -12.23
N LEU A 162 -1.65 13.72 -12.61
CA LEU A 162 -3.03 14.22 -12.61
C LEU A 162 -3.95 13.38 -13.51
N LEU A 163 -3.46 12.86 -14.65
CA LEU A 163 -4.27 12.01 -15.52
C LEU A 163 -4.69 10.70 -14.83
N PHE A 164 -3.83 10.14 -13.99
CA PHE A 164 -4.10 8.92 -13.24
C PHE A 164 -4.90 9.18 -11.96
N ALA A 165 -4.72 10.33 -11.33
CA ALA A 165 -5.42 10.71 -10.09
C ALA A 165 -6.82 11.28 -10.35
N LEU A 166 -7.03 11.99 -11.47
CA LEU A 166 -8.26 12.71 -11.76
C LEU A 166 -9.50 11.80 -11.77
N PRO A 167 -9.51 10.61 -12.41
CA PRO A 167 -10.68 9.73 -12.40
C PRO A 167 -11.11 9.35 -10.98
N MET A 168 -10.15 9.06 -10.09
CA MET A 168 -10.42 8.72 -8.70
C MET A 168 -10.88 9.94 -7.90
N ALA A 169 -10.28 11.12 -8.14
CA ALA A 169 -10.70 12.36 -7.51
C ALA A 169 -12.14 12.73 -7.89
N VAL A 170 -12.51 12.60 -9.17
CA VAL A 170 -13.89 12.84 -9.65
C VAL A 170 -14.85 11.81 -9.06
N ASP A 171 -14.47 10.53 -9.05
CA ASP A 171 -15.28 9.48 -8.44
C ASP A 171 -15.53 9.71 -6.95
N GLY A 172 -14.47 9.98 -6.19
CA GLY A 172 -14.56 10.29 -4.76
C GLY A 172 -15.34 11.57 -4.47
N PHE A 173 -15.13 12.63 -5.26
CA PHE A 173 -15.83 13.90 -5.08
C PHE A 173 -17.33 13.79 -5.37
N THR A 174 -17.70 13.17 -6.49
CA THR A 174 -19.11 12.98 -6.86
C THR A 174 -19.87 12.11 -5.84
N GLN A 175 -19.18 11.16 -5.21
CA GLN A 175 -19.71 10.36 -4.11
C GLN A 175 -19.83 11.18 -2.81
N LEU A 176 -18.84 12.01 -2.48
CA LEU A 176 -18.84 12.84 -1.28
C LEU A 176 -19.99 13.85 -1.26
N VAL A 177 -20.32 14.44 -2.41
CA VAL A 177 -21.42 15.40 -2.56
C VAL A 177 -22.79 14.73 -2.77
N GLY A 178 -22.86 13.39 -2.71
CA GLY A 178 -24.11 12.63 -2.78
C GLY A 178 -24.74 12.57 -4.18
N LEU A 179 -24.02 12.88 -5.25
CA LEU A 179 -24.55 12.85 -6.61
C LEU A 179 -24.81 11.42 -7.11
N ARG A 180 -23.99 10.46 -6.66
CA ARG A 180 -24.14 9.03 -6.96
C ARG A 180 -23.29 8.19 -6.01
N GLU A 181 -23.66 6.93 -5.85
CA GLU A 181 -22.75 5.93 -5.28
C GLU A 181 -21.79 5.41 -6.35
N SER A 182 -20.54 5.18 -5.96
CA SER A 182 -19.55 4.59 -6.87
C SER A 182 -19.80 3.09 -7.01
N THR A 183 -19.72 2.55 -8.23
CA THR A 183 -19.84 1.10 -8.46
C THR A 183 -18.50 0.42 -8.14
N TRP A 184 -18.54 -0.87 -7.79
CA TRP A 184 -17.31 -1.63 -7.51
C TRP A 184 -16.31 -1.57 -8.67
N ALA A 185 -16.80 -1.65 -9.91
CA ALA A 185 -15.97 -1.59 -11.11
C ALA A 185 -15.27 -0.23 -11.25
N LEU A 186 -15.98 0.86 -10.96
CA LEU A 186 -15.41 2.19 -11.03
C LEU A 186 -14.38 2.43 -9.92
N ARG A 187 -14.62 1.92 -8.70
CA ARG A 187 -13.64 1.95 -7.61
C ARG A 187 -12.37 1.19 -7.99
N MET A 188 -12.52 0.03 -8.63
CA MET A 188 -11.40 -0.78 -9.13
C MET A 188 -10.60 -0.07 -10.23
N VAL A 189 -11.29 0.46 -11.25
CA VAL A 189 -10.62 1.11 -12.39
C VAL A 189 -9.92 2.39 -11.94
N THR A 190 -10.63 3.28 -11.22
CA THR A 190 -10.07 4.57 -10.82
C THR A 190 -8.96 4.42 -9.77
N GLY A 191 -9.12 3.52 -8.79
CA GLY A 191 -8.09 3.20 -7.80
C GLY A 191 -6.86 2.53 -8.44
N GLY A 192 -7.08 1.59 -9.37
CA GLY A 192 -6.00 0.93 -10.09
C GLY A 192 -5.18 1.88 -10.96
N LEU A 193 -5.84 2.78 -11.70
CA LEU A 193 -5.16 3.83 -12.46
C LEU A 193 -4.30 4.71 -11.54
N PHE A 194 -4.85 5.13 -10.41
CA PHE A 194 -4.11 5.95 -9.45
C PHE A 194 -2.86 5.23 -8.90
N GLY A 195 -2.98 3.96 -8.50
CA GLY A 195 -1.84 3.18 -8.01
C GLY A 195 -0.75 2.96 -9.06
N VAL A 196 -1.12 2.64 -10.31
CA VAL A 196 -0.18 2.58 -11.44
C VAL A 196 0.53 3.91 -11.64
N GLY A 197 -0.23 5.01 -11.67
CA GLY A 197 0.30 6.36 -11.87
C GLY A 197 1.29 6.75 -10.79
N LEU A 198 0.99 6.45 -9.52
CA LEU A 198 1.89 6.72 -8.39
C LEU A 198 3.21 5.97 -8.50
N VAL A 199 3.19 4.68 -8.82
CA VAL A 199 4.42 3.88 -8.93
C VAL A 199 5.23 4.28 -10.16
N TRP A 200 4.59 4.46 -11.32
CA TRP A 200 5.27 4.94 -12.53
C TRP A 200 5.87 6.33 -12.30
N PHE A 201 5.20 7.21 -11.57
CA PHE A 201 5.78 8.47 -11.17
C PHE A 201 6.97 8.27 -10.24
N ALA A 202 6.78 7.67 -9.06
CA ALA A 202 7.77 7.68 -8.00
C ALA A 202 9.02 6.83 -8.29
N TYR A 203 8.86 5.62 -8.81
CA TYR A 203 9.94 4.62 -8.87
C TYR A 203 11.12 5.05 -9.76
N PRO A 204 10.93 5.62 -10.97
CA PRO A 204 12.04 6.14 -11.77
C PRO A 204 12.84 7.26 -11.09
N TYR A 205 12.22 8.08 -10.23
CA TYR A 205 12.95 9.10 -9.48
C TYR A 205 13.70 8.50 -8.29
N ILE A 206 13.07 7.58 -7.56
CA ILE A 206 13.69 6.85 -6.45
C ILE A 206 14.90 6.07 -6.96
N GLU A 207 14.77 5.30 -8.03
CA GLU A 207 15.85 4.55 -8.67
C GLU A 207 17.03 5.46 -9.05
N ALA A 208 16.75 6.60 -9.69
CA ALA A 208 17.79 7.55 -10.06
C ALA A 208 18.50 8.16 -8.84
N SER A 209 17.75 8.45 -7.77
CA SER A 209 18.34 8.97 -6.52
C SER A 209 19.19 7.92 -5.83
N ILE A 210 18.68 6.70 -5.69
CA ILE A 210 19.39 5.59 -5.03
C ILE A 210 20.67 5.25 -5.79
N ARG A 211 20.61 5.16 -7.12
CA ARG A 211 21.79 4.92 -7.97
C ARG A 211 22.86 5.97 -7.73
N LYS A 212 22.48 7.25 -7.73
CA LYS A 212 23.39 8.36 -7.44
C LYS A 212 24.02 8.23 -6.05
N THR A 213 23.23 7.90 -5.03
CA THR A 213 23.73 7.70 -3.66
C THR A 213 24.71 6.53 -3.57
N LEU A 214 24.40 5.39 -4.21
CA LEU A 214 25.26 4.22 -4.24
C LEU A 214 26.60 4.50 -4.93
N GLU A 215 26.58 5.24 -6.03
CA GLU A 215 27.79 5.66 -6.74
C GLU A 215 28.63 6.65 -5.92
N GLN A 216 28.00 7.63 -5.27
CA GLN A 216 28.68 8.69 -4.52
C GLN A 216 29.27 8.21 -3.19
N GLN A 217 28.52 7.42 -2.41
CA GLN A 217 28.93 7.02 -1.06
C GLN A 217 29.68 5.70 -1.02
N TYR A 218 29.39 4.78 -1.95
CA TYR A 218 29.92 3.42 -1.89
C TYR A 218 30.78 3.05 -3.10
N GLY A 219 30.92 3.94 -4.10
CA GLY A 219 31.71 3.68 -5.32
C GLY A 219 31.18 2.51 -6.16
N LYS A 220 29.91 2.16 -6.00
CA LYS A 220 29.30 0.98 -6.65
C LYS A 220 28.10 1.42 -7.48
N SER A 221 28.09 1.06 -8.77
CA SER A 221 26.87 1.12 -9.58
C SER A 221 25.98 -0.08 -9.22
N PRO A 222 24.64 0.09 -9.10
CA PRO A 222 23.70 -0.97 -8.71
C PRO A 222 23.56 -2.08 -9.74
#